data_AF-M1CXL2-F1
#
_entry.id   AF-M1CXL2-F1
#
_cell.length_a   1.000
_cell.length_b   1.000
_cell.length_c   1.000
_cell.angle_alpha   90.00
_cell.angle_beta   90.00
_cell.angle_gamma   90.00
#
_symmetry.space_group_name_H-M   'P 1'
#
loop_
_entity.id
_entity.type
_entity.pdbx_description
1 polymer ?
#
loop_
_entity_poly.entity_id
_entity_poly.type
_entity_poly.pdbx_seq_one_letter_code
_entity_poly.pdbx_strand_id
1 'polypeptide(L)'
;MYIENVTELAFDDITLDDPDFPSIQGLAEAGLISSKLSRHDKKSSSYPDQSPFFFTPESPLSRQDLVSWKMALEKRQLPVVDQKSLQKVSGWIDTDKIHPDAWPALVADLSSGERGIIALAFGYTRLFQPYKPVTKGQAVIALATGEASDTIVEVLSRIEAESIAEKAVASYNSLAAQVEKDVNASFEKEFILEKKRVDTIKKLAEEARQELESLRAERKAEHLVVMKERAAVDSELEVLSRFRHEVEEQLQSLKSDKIDISYEKERLGKLHRDAEIENQEIARLQYELEVERKALSIARAWAEGEAKRARERAKTLEAAKNRWERQGINKVIVDNDIQEDLNIDVTWLSAGNQSVEESLNRTESLMDKLKEMADTVRAKSKETIHKIMEKILFVISVLKEWAQKSRHTNGRAKG
;
A
#
# COMPACT_ATOMS: atom_id res chain seq x y z
N MET A 1 -35.23 73.70 -53.05
CA MET A 1 -34.09 73.12 -52.29
C MET A 1 -33.17 74.28 -52.00
N TYR A 2 -33.39 74.95 -50.87
CA TYR A 2 -32.69 76.20 -50.53
C TYR A 2 -31.19 75.94 -50.35
N ILE A 3 -30.36 76.77 -50.98
CA ILE A 3 -28.91 76.75 -50.84
C ILE A 3 -28.50 78.11 -50.31
N GLU A 4 -28.01 78.12 -49.07
CA GLU A 4 -27.57 79.33 -48.38
C GLU A 4 -26.58 80.14 -49.24
N ASN A 5 -26.84 81.44 -49.40
CA ASN A 5 -26.09 82.39 -50.24
C ASN A 5 -26.21 82.22 -51.77
N VAL A 6 -26.99 81.26 -52.27
CA VAL A 6 -27.23 81.06 -53.71
C VAL A 6 -28.69 81.30 -54.08
N THR A 7 -29.62 80.85 -53.25
CA THR A 7 -31.06 80.98 -53.51
C THR A 7 -31.62 82.26 -52.91
N GLU A 8 -32.30 83.05 -53.74
CA GLU A 8 -33.04 84.23 -53.30
C GLU A 8 -34.30 83.84 -52.51
N LEU A 9 -34.63 84.60 -51.46
CA LEU A 9 -35.84 84.40 -50.68
C LEU A 9 -37.08 84.73 -51.53
N ALA A 10 -38.02 83.79 -51.58
CA ALA A 10 -39.23 83.92 -52.40
C ALA A 10 -40.19 85.02 -51.89
N PHE A 11 -40.13 85.35 -50.60
CA PHE A 11 -41.03 86.27 -49.89
C PHE A 11 -40.26 87.15 -48.89
N ASP A 12 -40.77 88.35 -48.59
CA ASP A 12 -40.16 89.30 -47.65
C ASP A 12 -40.44 89.00 -46.17
N ASP A 13 -41.49 88.24 -45.88
CA ASP A 13 -42.01 87.97 -44.55
C ASP A 13 -41.72 86.55 -44.03
N ILE A 14 -40.97 85.74 -44.78
CA ILE A 14 -40.54 84.39 -44.36
C ILE A 14 -39.03 84.39 -44.15
N THR A 15 -38.59 83.93 -42.98
CA THR A 15 -37.18 83.80 -42.60
C THR A 15 -36.72 82.35 -42.58
N LEU A 16 -35.41 82.11 -42.50
CA LEU A 16 -34.82 80.76 -42.43
C LEU A 16 -35.18 80.00 -41.14
N ASP A 17 -35.54 80.73 -40.09
CA ASP A 17 -35.88 80.16 -38.78
C ASP A 17 -37.35 79.68 -38.71
N ASP A 18 -38.16 80.00 -39.72
CA ASP A 18 -39.54 79.53 -39.80
C ASP A 18 -39.56 78.00 -40.01
N PRO A 19 -40.26 77.22 -39.16
CA PRO A 19 -40.32 75.76 -39.30
C PRO A 19 -40.90 75.30 -40.65
N ASP A 20 -41.75 76.13 -41.27
CA ASP A 20 -42.37 75.85 -42.56
C ASP A 20 -41.57 76.42 -43.74
N PHE A 21 -40.46 77.13 -43.48
CA PHE A 21 -39.59 77.73 -44.51
C PHE A 21 -39.24 76.77 -45.65
N PRO A 22 -38.74 75.53 -45.41
CA PRO A 22 -38.34 74.65 -46.50
C PRO A 22 -39.49 74.28 -47.43
N SER A 23 -40.70 74.14 -46.87
CA SER A 23 -41.93 73.83 -47.60
C SER A 23 -42.37 75.03 -48.44
N ILE A 24 -42.45 76.21 -47.83
CA ILE A 24 -42.90 77.45 -48.48
C ILE A 24 -41.92 77.86 -49.59
N GLN A 25 -40.62 77.92 -49.28
CA GLN A 25 -39.57 78.25 -50.24
C GLN A 25 -39.52 77.20 -51.36
N GLY A 26 -39.63 75.90 -51.04
CA GLY A 26 -39.61 74.83 -52.02
C GLY A 26 -40.77 74.92 -53.03
N LEU A 27 -41.98 75.22 -52.57
CA LEU A 27 -43.15 75.41 -53.44
C LEU A 27 -42.99 76.64 -54.35
N ALA A 28 -42.45 77.73 -53.83
CA ALA A 28 -42.21 78.95 -54.59
C ALA A 28 -41.10 78.78 -55.65
N GLU A 29 -40.01 78.11 -55.31
CA GLU A 29 -38.93 77.77 -56.23
C GLU A 29 -39.39 76.81 -57.34
N ALA A 30 -40.33 75.91 -57.02
CA ALA A 30 -40.98 75.06 -58.01
C ALA A 30 -41.97 75.82 -58.92
N GLY A 31 -42.22 77.11 -58.64
CA GLY A 31 -43.17 77.95 -59.38
C GLY A 31 -44.64 77.59 -59.14
N LEU A 32 -44.94 76.81 -58.09
CA LEU A 32 -46.29 76.34 -57.78
C LEU A 32 -47.12 77.42 -57.06
N ILE A 33 -46.46 78.32 -56.33
CA ILE A 33 -47.06 79.49 -55.69
C ILE A 33 -46.41 80.76 -56.23
N SER A 34 -47.22 81.81 -56.40
CA SER A 34 -46.74 83.12 -56.85
C SER A 34 -45.74 83.69 -55.85
N SER A 35 -44.60 84.16 -56.34
CA SER A 35 -43.51 84.68 -55.52
C SER A 35 -42.73 85.75 -56.27
N LYS A 36 -41.73 86.36 -55.63
CA LYS A 36 -40.78 87.24 -56.32
C LYS A 36 -40.07 86.56 -57.48
N LEU A 37 -39.81 85.26 -57.33
CA LEU A 37 -39.09 84.45 -58.30
C LEU A 37 -39.88 84.31 -59.62
N SER A 38 -41.22 84.20 -59.55
CA SER A 38 -42.08 84.10 -60.74
C SER A 38 -42.49 85.46 -61.34
N ARG A 39 -42.23 86.57 -60.63
CA ARG A 39 -42.61 87.93 -61.04
C ARG A 39 -41.75 88.48 -62.20
N HIS A 40 -40.56 87.94 -62.38
CA HIS A 40 -39.60 88.44 -63.38
C HIS A 40 -40.05 88.19 -64.83
N ASP A 41 -40.88 87.18 -65.09
CA ASP A 41 -41.34 86.85 -66.45
C ASP A 41 -42.53 87.71 -66.95
N LYS A 42 -43.23 88.43 -66.05
CA LYS A 42 -44.45 89.20 -66.39
C LYS A 42 -44.22 90.68 -66.74
N LYS A 43 -42.98 91.20 -66.75
CA LYS A 43 -42.72 92.64 -66.96
C LYS A 43 -42.54 93.03 -68.44
N SER A 44 -43.60 93.57 -69.05
CA SER A 44 -43.50 94.48 -70.21
C SER A 44 -43.43 95.96 -69.82
N SER A 45 -43.37 96.28 -68.53
CA SER A 45 -43.26 97.66 -68.05
C SER A 45 -41.80 98.05 -67.73
N SER A 46 -41.40 99.25 -68.16
CA SER A 46 -40.02 99.75 -68.13
C SER A 46 -39.48 100.15 -66.75
N TYR A 47 -40.16 99.77 -65.66
CA TYR A 47 -39.74 100.11 -64.30
C TYR A 47 -39.83 98.88 -63.39
N PRO A 48 -38.76 98.54 -62.65
CA PRO A 48 -38.81 97.46 -61.68
C PRO A 48 -39.72 97.89 -60.53
N ASP A 49 -40.96 97.37 -60.52
CA ASP A 49 -41.79 97.40 -59.33
C ASP A 49 -41.07 96.61 -58.23
N GLN A 50 -40.48 97.34 -57.27
CA GLN A 50 -39.78 96.83 -56.08
C GLN A 50 -40.73 96.75 -54.87
N SER A 51 -42.04 96.68 -55.11
CA SER A 51 -43.00 96.49 -54.02
C SER A 51 -42.67 95.19 -53.25
N PRO A 52 -42.68 95.22 -51.90
CA PRO A 52 -42.48 94.02 -51.12
C PRO A 52 -43.55 92.97 -51.46
N PHE A 53 -43.16 91.70 -51.40
CA PHE A 53 -44.01 90.56 -51.76
C PHE A 53 -44.10 89.61 -50.57
N PHE A 54 -45.28 89.47 -50.01
CA PHE A 54 -45.54 88.76 -48.75
C PHE A 54 -46.29 87.45 -49.00
N PHE A 55 -45.92 86.39 -48.29
CA PHE A 55 -46.65 85.11 -48.28
C PHE A 55 -47.81 85.14 -47.28
N THR A 56 -47.63 85.85 -46.16
CA THR A 56 -48.55 85.93 -45.02
C THR A 56 -48.90 84.55 -44.46
N PRO A 57 -47.94 83.83 -43.83
CA PRO A 57 -48.09 82.44 -43.41
C PRO A 57 -49.23 82.24 -42.40
N GLU A 58 -49.48 83.25 -41.56
CA GLU A 58 -50.54 83.24 -40.54
C GLU A 58 -51.93 83.61 -41.09
N SER A 59 -52.03 83.97 -42.38
CA SER A 59 -53.31 84.30 -43.00
C SER A 59 -54.08 83.03 -43.36
N PRO A 60 -55.43 83.03 -43.26
CA PRO A 60 -56.19 81.87 -43.63
C PRO A 60 -56.19 81.68 -45.15
N LEU A 61 -55.92 80.45 -45.60
CA LEU A 61 -55.94 80.08 -47.01
C LEU A 61 -57.31 80.36 -47.64
N SER A 62 -57.32 81.09 -48.76
CA SER A 62 -58.55 81.42 -49.48
C SER A 62 -58.99 80.29 -50.41
N ARG A 63 -60.28 80.28 -50.80
CA ARG A 63 -60.82 79.28 -51.73
C ARG A 63 -60.13 79.32 -53.09
N GLN A 64 -59.87 80.51 -53.62
CA GLN A 64 -59.20 80.63 -54.92
C GLN A 64 -57.76 80.13 -54.84
N ASP A 65 -57.05 80.40 -53.73
CA ASP A 65 -55.65 80.01 -53.57
C ASP A 65 -55.53 78.49 -53.37
N LEU A 66 -56.42 77.88 -52.59
CA LEU A 66 -56.47 76.42 -52.44
C LEU A 66 -56.59 75.71 -53.81
N VAL A 67 -57.55 76.12 -54.62
CA VAL A 67 -57.76 75.51 -55.95
C VAL A 67 -56.59 75.83 -56.87
N SER A 68 -56.07 77.06 -56.84
CA SER A 68 -54.94 77.47 -57.68
C SER A 68 -53.68 76.68 -57.37
N TRP A 69 -53.30 76.57 -56.09
CA TRP A 69 -52.10 75.86 -55.66
C TRP A 69 -52.22 74.36 -55.91
N LYS A 70 -53.38 73.76 -55.63
CA LYS A 70 -53.62 72.34 -55.89
C LYS A 70 -53.60 72.02 -57.39
N MET A 71 -54.22 72.86 -58.23
CA MET A 71 -54.18 72.66 -59.69
C MET A 71 -52.77 72.86 -60.26
N ALA A 72 -51.99 73.80 -59.75
CA ALA A 72 -50.59 73.97 -60.15
C ALA A 72 -49.73 72.74 -59.78
N LEU A 73 -50.02 72.11 -58.64
CA LEU A 73 -49.33 70.89 -58.20
C LEU A 73 -49.62 69.69 -59.10
N GLU A 74 -50.86 69.54 -59.58
CA GLU A 74 -51.27 68.37 -60.36
C GLU A 74 -51.09 68.57 -61.87
N LYS A 75 -51.35 69.77 -62.39
CA LYS A 75 -51.39 70.04 -63.83
C LYS A 75 -50.21 70.90 -64.24
N ARG A 76 -49.30 70.31 -65.02
CA ARG A 76 -48.16 71.03 -65.64
C ARG A 76 -48.56 72.17 -66.55
N GLN A 77 -49.75 72.11 -67.15
CA GLN A 77 -50.28 73.14 -68.04
C GLN A 77 -51.74 73.43 -67.68
N LEU A 78 -52.03 74.72 -67.50
CA LEU A 78 -53.39 75.22 -67.27
C LEU A 78 -53.93 75.89 -68.53
N PRO A 79 -55.25 75.86 -68.76
CA PRO A 79 -55.85 76.46 -69.95
C PRO A 79 -55.69 77.98 -69.93
N VAL A 80 -55.48 78.58 -71.11
CA VAL A 80 -55.54 80.04 -71.26
C VAL A 80 -57.01 80.46 -71.28
N VAL A 81 -57.41 81.28 -70.31
CA VAL A 81 -58.82 81.61 -70.03
C VAL A 81 -59.00 83.11 -69.88
N ASP A 82 -60.06 83.65 -70.48
CA ASP A 82 -60.54 85.01 -70.23
C ASP A 82 -61.75 85.00 -69.27
N GLN A 83 -62.09 86.17 -68.71
CA GLN A 83 -63.17 86.31 -67.74
C GLN A 83 -64.51 85.76 -68.24
N LYS A 84 -64.81 85.97 -69.53
CA LYS A 84 -66.07 85.53 -70.16
C LYS A 84 -66.16 84.01 -70.21
N SER A 85 -65.05 83.33 -70.48
CA SER A 85 -64.99 81.86 -70.47
C SER A 85 -65.24 81.31 -69.07
N LEU A 86 -64.64 81.89 -68.03
CA LEU A 86 -64.89 81.48 -66.64
C LEU A 86 -66.36 81.70 -66.25
N GLN A 87 -66.96 82.84 -66.61
CA GLN A 87 -68.37 83.12 -66.34
C GLN A 87 -69.30 82.09 -66.97
N LYS A 88 -69.01 81.68 -68.21
CA LYS A 88 -69.82 80.71 -68.94
C LYS A 88 -69.78 79.32 -68.32
N VAL A 89 -68.62 78.89 -67.82
CA VAL A 89 -68.42 77.54 -67.26
C VAL A 89 -68.81 77.45 -65.78
N SER A 90 -68.56 78.50 -65.00
CA SER A 90 -68.77 78.46 -63.54
C SER A 90 -70.22 78.72 -63.10
N GLY A 91 -70.96 79.56 -63.81
CA GLY A 91 -72.31 80.00 -63.39
C GLY A 91 -72.33 80.83 -62.10
N TRP A 92 -71.18 81.31 -61.62
CA TRP A 92 -71.09 82.12 -60.40
C TRP A 92 -71.43 83.59 -60.65
N ILE A 93 -72.05 84.21 -59.64
CA ILE A 93 -72.45 85.62 -59.69
C ILE A 93 -71.24 86.55 -59.45
N ASP A 94 -70.27 86.12 -58.64
CA ASP A 94 -69.14 86.93 -58.14
C ASP A 94 -67.80 86.68 -58.87
N THR A 95 -67.87 86.31 -60.15
CA THR A 95 -66.68 86.06 -60.99
C THR A 95 -65.79 87.28 -61.21
N ASP A 96 -66.35 88.49 -61.09
CA ASP A 96 -65.66 89.77 -61.13
C ASP A 96 -64.71 89.97 -59.94
N LYS A 97 -64.94 89.28 -58.82
CA LYS A 97 -64.11 89.36 -57.61
C LYS A 97 -62.91 88.40 -57.62
N ILE A 98 -62.86 87.48 -58.58
CA ILE A 98 -61.83 86.45 -58.69
C ILE A 98 -60.59 87.04 -59.34
N HIS A 99 -59.43 86.82 -58.73
CA HIS A 99 -58.17 87.30 -59.29
C HIS A 99 -57.89 86.66 -60.67
N PRO A 100 -57.45 87.42 -61.70
CA PRO A 100 -57.21 86.89 -63.05
C PRO A 100 -56.27 85.68 -63.11
N ASP A 101 -55.24 85.66 -62.26
CA ASP A 101 -54.29 84.54 -62.21
C ASP A 101 -54.93 83.21 -61.74
N ALA A 102 -56.09 83.26 -61.07
CA ALA A 102 -56.80 82.06 -60.60
C ALA A 102 -57.74 81.47 -61.67
N TRP A 103 -58.10 82.21 -62.73
CA TRP A 103 -59.07 81.74 -63.73
C TRP A 103 -58.66 80.42 -64.41
N PRO A 104 -57.39 80.24 -64.85
CA PRO A 104 -56.94 78.98 -65.45
C PRO A 104 -57.16 77.77 -64.54
N ALA A 105 -56.80 77.90 -63.26
CA ALA A 105 -56.94 76.83 -62.28
C ALA A 105 -58.40 76.49 -61.99
N LEU A 106 -59.25 77.51 -61.82
CA LEU A 106 -60.67 77.31 -61.54
C LEU A 106 -61.40 76.64 -62.72
N VAL A 107 -61.08 77.03 -63.97
CA VAL A 107 -61.64 76.35 -65.15
C VAL A 107 -61.11 74.92 -65.26
N ALA A 108 -59.84 74.70 -64.96
CA ALA A 108 -59.26 73.36 -64.98
C ALA A 108 -59.88 72.43 -63.93
N ASP A 109 -60.26 72.95 -62.76
CA ASP A 109 -60.97 72.20 -61.71
C ASP A 109 -62.44 71.94 -62.11
N LEU A 110 -63.15 72.96 -62.61
CA LEU A 110 -64.53 72.82 -63.10
C LEU A 110 -64.65 71.81 -64.25
N SER A 111 -63.61 71.69 -65.08
CA SER A 111 -63.54 70.69 -66.15
C SER A 111 -63.51 69.25 -65.62
N SER A 112 -63.10 69.05 -64.37
CA SER A 112 -63.13 67.75 -63.68
C SER A 112 -64.53 67.38 -63.15
N GLY A 113 -65.52 68.29 -63.26
CA GLY A 113 -66.91 68.06 -62.86
C GLY A 113 -67.04 67.70 -61.37
N GLU A 114 -67.80 66.63 -61.08
CA GLU A 114 -68.04 66.14 -59.71
C GLU A 114 -66.77 65.63 -59.00
N ARG A 115 -65.67 65.45 -59.72
CA ARG A 115 -64.37 65.07 -59.13
C ARG A 115 -63.47 66.26 -58.81
N GLY A 116 -63.90 67.47 -59.15
CA GLY A 116 -63.17 68.69 -58.83
C GLY A 116 -63.25 69.06 -57.35
N ILE A 117 -62.26 69.82 -56.89
CA ILE A 117 -62.17 70.36 -55.54
C ILE A 117 -63.38 71.24 -55.24
N ILE A 118 -63.82 72.06 -56.20
CA ILE A 118 -64.98 72.94 -56.04
C ILE A 118 -66.22 72.12 -55.68
N ALA A 119 -66.49 71.06 -56.43
CA ALA A 119 -67.66 70.20 -56.20
C ALA A 119 -67.56 69.46 -54.86
N LEU A 120 -66.39 68.87 -54.54
CA LEU A 120 -66.21 68.00 -53.38
C LEU A 120 -66.00 68.75 -52.06
N ALA A 121 -65.20 69.82 -52.06
CA ALA A 121 -64.86 70.57 -50.86
C ALA A 121 -65.84 71.72 -50.57
N PHE A 122 -66.34 72.39 -51.62
CA PHE A 122 -67.21 73.56 -51.45
C PHE A 122 -68.69 73.29 -51.74
N GLY A 123 -68.99 72.22 -52.49
CA GLY A 123 -70.34 71.85 -52.87
C GLY A 123 -70.93 72.73 -53.97
N TYR A 124 -72.23 72.57 -54.21
CA TYR A 124 -72.94 73.39 -55.19
C TYR A 124 -73.14 74.83 -54.69
N THR A 125 -72.40 75.78 -55.27
CA THR A 125 -72.46 77.20 -54.90
C THR A 125 -72.77 78.09 -56.10
N ARG A 126 -73.68 79.07 -55.92
CA ARG A 126 -73.90 80.16 -56.89
C ARG A 126 -73.00 81.39 -56.65
N LEU A 127 -72.35 81.43 -55.48
CA LEU A 127 -71.33 82.41 -55.09
C LEU A 127 -70.07 81.65 -54.69
N PHE A 128 -68.98 81.86 -55.41
CA PHE A 128 -67.72 81.18 -55.11
C PHE A 128 -67.08 81.73 -53.84
N GLN A 129 -67.16 83.04 -53.62
CA GLN A 129 -66.54 83.76 -52.52
C GLN A 129 -65.02 83.54 -52.50
N PRO A 130 -64.26 84.07 -53.49
CA PRO A 130 -62.84 83.73 -53.70
C PRO A 130 -61.96 83.90 -52.46
N TYR A 131 -62.20 84.95 -51.68
CA TYR A 131 -61.44 85.29 -50.46
C TYR A 131 -61.97 84.63 -49.19
N LYS A 132 -62.97 83.75 -49.28
CA LYS A 132 -63.49 83.05 -48.11
C LYS A 132 -62.43 82.08 -47.57
N PRO A 133 -62.17 82.04 -46.25
CA PRO A 133 -61.23 81.11 -45.68
C PRO A 133 -61.71 79.65 -45.83
N VAL A 134 -60.75 78.76 -46.06
CA VAL A 134 -60.95 77.31 -46.22
C VAL A 134 -60.82 76.63 -44.85
N THR A 135 -61.71 75.68 -44.56
CA THR A 135 -61.60 74.88 -43.32
C THR A 135 -60.61 73.72 -43.49
N LYS A 136 -60.05 73.21 -42.39
CA LYS A 136 -59.15 72.03 -42.44
C LYS A 136 -59.78 70.84 -43.16
N GLY A 137 -61.07 70.58 -42.96
CA GLY A 137 -61.78 69.51 -43.67
C GLY A 137 -61.84 69.73 -45.18
N GLN A 138 -62.07 70.97 -45.61
CA GLN A 138 -62.08 71.32 -47.04
C GLN A 138 -60.68 71.19 -47.67
N ALA A 139 -59.64 71.60 -46.95
CA ALA A 139 -58.25 71.42 -47.38
C ALA A 139 -57.88 69.93 -47.48
N VAL A 140 -58.28 69.10 -46.52
CA VAL A 140 -58.05 67.65 -46.56
C VAL A 140 -58.75 67.01 -47.75
N ILE A 141 -60.01 67.36 -48.01
CA ILE A 141 -60.72 66.88 -49.21
C ILE A 141 -59.96 67.29 -50.46
N ALA A 142 -59.59 68.57 -50.59
CA ALA A 142 -58.85 69.07 -51.75
C ALA A 142 -57.51 68.34 -51.96
N LEU A 143 -56.77 68.02 -50.89
CA LEU A 143 -55.50 67.29 -50.98
C LEU A 143 -55.71 65.82 -51.35
N ALA A 144 -56.72 65.18 -50.78
CA ALA A 144 -57.04 63.77 -51.00
C ALA A 144 -57.68 63.50 -52.37
N THR A 145 -58.23 64.52 -53.03
CA THR A 145 -58.84 64.43 -54.36
C THR A 145 -57.83 64.82 -55.45
N GLY A 146 -58.02 64.28 -56.66
CA GLY A 146 -57.19 64.59 -57.82
C GLY A 146 -56.33 63.42 -58.28
N GLU A 147 -55.35 63.70 -59.14
CA GLU A 147 -54.60 62.66 -59.88
C GLU A 147 -53.69 61.81 -58.97
N ALA A 148 -53.24 62.37 -57.85
CA ALA A 148 -52.38 61.66 -56.89
C ALA A 148 -53.14 60.87 -55.80
N SER A 149 -54.49 60.86 -55.83
CA SER A 149 -55.32 60.28 -54.76
C SER A 149 -54.98 58.82 -54.45
N ASP A 150 -54.86 57.98 -55.49
CA ASP A 150 -54.57 56.55 -55.34
C ASP A 150 -53.22 56.31 -54.64
N THR A 151 -52.21 57.11 -55.00
CA THR A 151 -50.87 57.03 -54.39
C THR A 151 -50.88 57.44 -52.93
N ILE A 152 -51.69 58.44 -52.57
CA ILE A 152 -51.84 58.89 -51.17
C ILE A 152 -52.49 57.78 -50.34
N VAL A 153 -53.55 57.16 -50.85
CA VAL A 153 -54.24 56.05 -50.18
C VAL A 153 -53.30 54.86 -49.97
N GLU A 154 -52.51 54.50 -50.99
CA GLU A 154 -51.52 53.43 -50.87
C GLU A 154 -50.47 53.75 -49.79
N VAL A 155 -49.89 54.96 -49.81
CA VAL A 155 -48.90 55.38 -48.82
C VAL A 155 -49.47 55.41 -47.41
N LEU A 156 -50.71 55.89 -47.23
CA LEU A 156 -51.38 55.87 -45.92
C LEU A 156 -51.59 54.44 -45.41
N SER A 157 -52.05 53.53 -46.28
CA SER A 157 -52.24 52.12 -45.90
C SER A 157 -50.92 51.45 -45.49
N ARG A 158 -49.81 51.81 -46.17
CA ARG A 158 -48.46 51.34 -45.82
C ARG A 158 -48.02 51.89 -44.46
N ILE A 159 -48.18 53.19 -44.22
CA ILE A 159 -47.81 53.83 -42.94
C ILE A 159 -48.62 53.23 -41.78
N GLU A 160 -49.91 52.99 -41.98
CA GLU A 160 -50.74 52.33 -40.96
C GLU A 160 -50.26 50.91 -40.66
N ALA A 161 -49.93 50.13 -41.69
CA ALA A 161 -49.38 48.79 -41.55
C ALA A 161 -48.02 48.80 -40.83
N GLU A 162 -47.13 49.73 -41.19
CA GLU A 162 -45.83 49.93 -40.52
C GLU A 162 -46.01 50.29 -39.05
N SER A 163 -46.91 51.22 -38.70
CA SER A 163 -47.20 51.57 -37.29
C SER A 163 -47.76 50.39 -36.49
N ILE A 164 -48.60 49.54 -37.11
CA ILE A 164 -49.11 48.32 -36.46
C ILE A 164 -47.96 47.33 -36.23
N ALA A 165 -47.08 47.14 -37.22
CA ALA A 165 -45.92 46.28 -37.10
C ALA A 165 -44.94 46.77 -36.02
N GLU A 166 -44.68 48.08 -35.95
CA GLU A 166 -43.84 48.68 -34.91
C GLU A 166 -44.40 48.45 -33.51
N LYS A 167 -45.72 48.64 -33.32
CA LYS A 167 -46.39 48.35 -32.04
C LYS A 167 -46.27 46.88 -31.67
N ALA A 168 -46.42 45.97 -32.64
CA ALA A 168 -46.25 44.54 -32.42
C ALA A 168 -44.80 44.21 -31.98
N VAL A 169 -43.80 44.74 -32.68
CA VAL A 169 -42.38 44.56 -32.32
C VAL A 169 -42.07 45.13 -30.94
N ALA A 170 -42.58 46.33 -30.61
CA ALA A 170 -42.37 46.95 -29.30
C ALA A 170 -42.94 46.07 -28.17
N SER A 171 -44.14 45.52 -28.35
CA SER A 171 -44.74 44.61 -27.37
C SER A 171 -43.96 43.30 -27.23
N TYR A 172 -43.48 42.72 -28.34
CA TYR A 172 -42.64 41.53 -28.32
C TYR A 172 -41.31 41.78 -27.59
N ASN A 173 -40.63 42.89 -27.90
CA ASN A 173 -39.39 43.27 -27.23
C ASN A 173 -39.57 43.47 -25.72
N SER A 174 -40.69 44.09 -25.32
CA SER A 174 -41.03 44.22 -23.89
C SER A 174 -41.24 42.87 -23.22
N LEU A 175 -41.92 41.92 -23.87
CA LEU A 175 -42.12 40.57 -23.34
C LEU A 175 -40.79 39.81 -23.27
N ALA A 176 -39.97 39.90 -24.31
CA ALA A 176 -38.66 39.26 -24.37
C ALA A 176 -37.74 39.74 -23.24
N ALA A 177 -37.70 41.06 -22.98
CA ALA A 177 -36.94 41.63 -21.87
C ALA A 177 -37.43 41.12 -20.49
N GLN A 178 -38.75 40.95 -20.34
CA GLN A 178 -39.31 40.38 -19.10
C GLN A 178 -38.94 38.90 -18.94
N VAL A 179 -39.04 38.11 -20.01
CA VAL A 179 -38.64 36.69 -20.00
C VAL A 179 -37.16 36.55 -19.67
N GLU A 180 -36.29 37.35 -20.29
CA GLU A 180 -34.85 37.34 -20.01
C GLU A 180 -34.56 37.65 -18.54
N LYS A 181 -35.24 38.66 -17.98
CA LYS A 181 -35.14 39.01 -16.56
C LYS A 181 -35.56 37.86 -15.65
N ASP A 182 -36.68 37.20 -15.95
CA ASP A 182 -37.20 36.09 -15.14
C ASP A 182 -36.32 34.85 -15.23
N VAL A 183 -35.81 34.54 -16.43
CA VAL A 183 -34.84 33.48 -16.67
C VAL A 183 -33.56 33.74 -15.89
N ASN A 184 -32.98 34.93 -15.98
CA ASN A 184 -31.78 35.30 -15.22
C ASN A 184 -32.00 35.20 -13.70
N ALA A 185 -33.16 35.65 -13.21
CA ALA A 185 -33.51 35.52 -11.80
C ALA A 185 -33.65 34.06 -11.34
N SER A 186 -34.16 33.17 -12.20
CA SER A 186 -34.23 31.73 -11.90
C SER A 186 -32.84 31.08 -11.87
N PHE A 187 -31.96 31.42 -12.82
CA PHE A 187 -30.60 30.91 -12.87
C PHE A 187 -29.77 31.33 -11.66
N GLU A 188 -29.90 32.58 -11.20
CA GLU A 188 -29.18 33.06 -10.01
C GLU A 188 -29.60 32.26 -8.75
N LYS A 189 -30.89 31.92 -8.61
CA LYS A 189 -31.38 31.10 -7.50
C LYS A 189 -30.79 29.69 -7.53
N GLU A 190 -30.83 29.03 -8.69
CA GLU A 190 -30.24 27.70 -8.87
C GLU A 190 -28.73 27.73 -8.66
N PHE A 191 -28.04 28.77 -9.13
CA PHE A 191 -26.61 28.94 -8.92
C PHE A 191 -26.24 29.03 -7.44
N ILE A 192 -27.00 29.79 -6.64
CA ILE A 192 -26.78 29.88 -5.19
C ILE A 192 -27.03 28.54 -4.51
N LEU A 193 -28.09 27.81 -4.89
CA LEU A 193 -28.39 26.49 -4.35
C LEU A 193 -27.28 25.47 -4.67
N GLU A 194 -26.82 25.46 -5.91
CA GLU A 194 -25.78 24.55 -6.36
C GLU A 194 -24.43 24.88 -5.71
N LYS A 195 -24.10 26.16 -5.55
CA LYS A 195 -22.91 26.59 -4.80
C LYS A 195 -22.94 26.08 -3.35
N LYS A 196 -24.09 26.20 -2.67
CA LYS A 196 -24.27 25.64 -1.31
C LYS A 196 -24.09 24.13 -1.29
N ARG A 197 -24.64 23.40 -2.26
CA ARG A 197 -24.46 21.94 -2.38
C ARG A 197 -22.99 21.58 -2.56
N VAL A 198 -22.29 22.25 -3.47
CA VAL A 198 -20.85 22.07 -3.69
C VAL A 198 -20.07 22.33 -2.41
N ASP A 199 -20.38 23.40 -1.67
CA ASP A 199 -19.71 23.71 -0.41
C ASP A 199 -19.97 22.63 0.66
N THR A 200 -21.18 22.08 0.75
CA THR A 200 -21.47 20.95 1.65
C THR A 200 -20.72 19.69 1.26
N ILE A 201 -20.64 19.37 -0.03
CA ILE A 201 -19.91 18.20 -0.52
C ILE A 201 -18.41 18.35 -0.27
N LYS A 202 -17.85 19.56 -0.46
CA LYS A 202 -16.45 19.85 -0.15
C LYS A 202 -16.13 19.62 1.33
N LYS A 203 -16.98 20.09 2.24
CA LYS A 203 -16.80 19.86 3.68
C LYS A 203 -16.83 18.38 4.03
N LEU A 204 -17.81 17.64 3.52
CA LEU A 204 -17.89 16.18 3.74
C LEU A 204 -16.66 15.45 3.16
N ALA A 205 -16.15 15.89 2.00
CA ALA A 205 -14.95 15.32 1.40
C ALA A 205 -13.68 15.64 2.21
N GLU A 206 -13.57 16.83 2.79
CA GLU A 206 -12.48 17.21 3.71
C GLU A 206 -12.54 16.39 5.01
N GLU A 207 -13.72 16.24 5.61
CA GLU A 207 -13.94 15.39 6.79
C GLU A 207 -13.55 13.93 6.52
N ALA A 208 -14.00 13.36 5.40
CA ALA A 208 -13.63 12.00 5.00
C ALA A 208 -12.13 11.83 4.74
N ARG A 209 -11.44 12.86 4.24
CA ARG A 209 -9.98 12.85 4.09
C ARG A 209 -9.28 12.83 5.44
N GLN A 210 -9.72 13.66 6.38
CA GLN A 210 -9.15 13.70 7.73
C GLN A 210 -9.33 12.37 8.47
N GLU A 211 -10.51 11.75 8.37
CA GLU A 211 -10.79 10.43 8.95
C GLU A 211 -9.92 9.33 8.30
N LEU A 212 -9.72 9.39 6.98
CA LEU A 212 -8.85 8.44 6.30
C LEU A 212 -7.39 8.60 6.73
N GLU A 213 -6.93 9.82 6.95
CA GLU A 213 -5.59 10.10 7.48
C GLU A 213 -5.41 9.60 8.91
N SER A 214 -6.40 9.77 9.78
CA SER A 214 -6.35 9.23 11.16
C SER A 214 -6.31 7.71 11.17
N LEU A 215 -7.16 7.04 10.39
CA LEU A 215 -7.17 5.58 10.25
C LEU A 215 -5.86 5.04 9.66
N ARG A 216 -5.26 5.77 8.71
CA ARG A 216 -3.93 5.43 8.17
C ARG A 216 -2.84 5.55 9.25
N ALA A 217 -2.92 6.55 10.11
CA ALA A 217 -1.97 6.73 11.22
C ALA A 217 -2.12 5.62 12.26
N GLU A 218 -3.37 5.29 12.63
CA GLU A 218 -3.70 4.20 13.55
C GLU A 218 -3.20 2.85 13.02
N ARG A 219 -3.51 2.51 11.76
CA ARG A 219 -3.02 1.28 11.12
C ARG A 219 -1.49 1.20 11.09
N LYS A 220 -0.80 2.32 10.87
CA LYS A 220 0.68 2.37 10.93
C LYS A 220 1.20 2.11 12.35
N ALA A 221 0.52 2.64 13.36
CA ALA A 221 0.87 2.40 14.77
C ALA A 221 0.65 0.94 15.16
N GLU A 222 -0.51 0.36 14.82
CA GLU A 222 -0.80 -1.06 15.03
C GLU A 222 0.22 -1.96 14.34
N HIS A 223 0.54 -1.67 13.06
CA HIS A 223 1.56 -2.41 12.33
C HIS A 223 2.93 -2.34 13.01
N LEU A 224 3.30 -1.19 13.56
CA LEU A 224 4.55 -1.05 14.30
C LEU A 224 4.56 -1.91 15.57
N VAL A 225 3.44 -2.01 16.29
CA VAL A 225 3.29 -2.88 17.47
C VAL A 225 3.46 -4.34 17.07
N VAL A 226 2.73 -4.80 16.05
CA VAL A 226 2.84 -6.17 15.54
C VAL A 226 4.26 -6.51 15.09
N MET A 227 4.96 -5.57 14.43
CA MET A 227 6.36 -5.78 14.04
C MET A 227 7.29 -5.91 15.24
N LYS A 228 7.06 -5.19 16.34
CA LYS A 228 7.83 -5.32 17.58
C LYS A 228 7.57 -6.65 18.27
N GLU A 229 6.31 -7.05 18.36
CA GLU A 229 5.91 -8.35 18.93
C GLU A 229 6.51 -9.50 18.12
N ARG A 230 6.44 -9.42 16.79
CA ARG A 230 7.07 -10.41 15.90
C ARG A 230 8.58 -10.47 16.12
N ALA A 231 9.27 -9.33 16.19
CA ALA A 231 10.70 -9.30 16.47
C ALA A 231 11.05 -9.90 17.85
N ALA A 232 10.20 -9.69 18.85
CA ALA A 232 10.37 -10.32 20.16
C ALA A 232 10.21 -11.85 20.09
N VAL A 233 9.15 -12.34 19.44
CA VAL A 233 8.92 -13.78 19.23
C VAL A 233 10.05 -14.42 18.43
N ASP A 234 10.52 -13.77 17.37
CA ASP A 234 11.66 -14.26 16.58
C ASP A 234 12.94 -14.36 17.45
N SER A 235 13.16 -13.39 18.36
CA SER A 235 14.29 -13.44 19.31
C SER A 235 14.17 -14.58 20.33
N GLU A 236 12.97 -14.87 20.84
CA GLU A 236 12.72 -16.00 21.72
C GLU A 236 12.91 -17.34 20.99
N LEU A 237 12.46 -17.42 19.74
CA LEU A 237 12.64 -18.61 18.89
C LEU A 237 14.11 -18.88 18.61
N GLU A 238 14.94 -17.85 18.39
CA GLU A 238 16.39 -18.02 18.28
C GLU A 238 17.01 -18.61 19.54
N VAL A 239 16.60 -18.13 20.72
CA VAL A 239 17.07 -18.67 22.01
C VAL A 239 16.64 -20.13 22.20
N LEU A 240 15.38 -20.45 21.93
CA LEU A 240 14.88 -21.83 21.99
C LEU A 240 15.58 -22.73 20.99
N SER A 241 15.89 -22.24 19.79
CA SER A 241 16.68 -22.96 18.81
C SER A 241 18.06 -23.26 19.36
N ARG A 242 18.77 -22.27 19.94
CA ARG A 242 20.09 -22.50 20.57
C ARG A 242 20.00 -23.54 21.69
N PHE A 243 19.00 -23.45 22.57
CA PHE A 243 18.79 -24.43 23.64
C PHE A 243 18.51 -25.83 23.10
N ARG A 244 17.72 -25.95 22.02
CA ARG A 244 17.48 -27.23 21.35
C ARG A 244 18.78 -27.84 20.83
N HIS A 245 19.62 -27.06 20.16
CA HIS A 245 20.91 -27.53 19.66
C HIS A 245 21.84 -27.98 20.82
N GLU A 246 21.90 -27.21 21.92
CA GLU A 246 22.67 -27.59 23.11
C GLU A 246 22.17 -28.92 23.72
N VAL A 247 20.85 -29.11 23.84
CA VAL A 247 20.28 -30.37 24.34
C VAL A 247 20.56 -31.53 23.38
N GLU A 248 20.51 -31.29 22.07
CA GLU A 248 20.88 -32.29 21.05
C GLU A 248 22.36 -32.68 21.15
N GLU A 249 23.27 -31.73 21.38
CA GLU A 249 24.69 -31.98 21.63
C GLU A 249 24.90 -32.78 22.93
N GLN A 250 24.24 -32.40 24.02
CA GLN A 250 24.28 -33.14 25.29
C GLN A 250 23.75 -34.57 25.13
N LEU A 251 22.68 -34.76 24.36
CA LEU A 251 22.15 -36.08 24.04
C LEU A 251 23.15 -36.90 23.24
N GLN A 252 23.80 -36.32 22.23
CA GLN A 252 24.85 -36.98 21.45
C GLN A 252 26.04 -37.39 22.32
N SER A 253 26.51 -36.50 23.21
CA SER A 253 27.56 -36.79 24.19
C SER A 253 27.17 -37.93 25.13
N LEU A 254 25.96 -37.90 25.71
CA LEU A 254 25.48 -38.99 26.56
C LEU A 254 25.37 -40.32 25.80
N LYS A 255 25.04 -40.26 24.51
CA LYS A 255 25.00 -41.45 23.64
C LYS A 255 26.41 -41.99 23.39
N SER A 256 27.43 -41.16 23.19
CA SER A 256 28.83 -41.61 23.10
C SER A 256 29.30 -42.18 24.43
N ASP A 257 29.05 -41.49 25.54
CA ASP A 257 29.42 -41.95 26.88
C ASP A 257 28.78 -43.31 27.19
N LYS A 258 27.52 -43.50 26.80
CA LYS A 258 26.84 -44.81 26.93
C LYS A 258 27.54 -45.92 26.14
N ILE A 259 28.05 -45.62 24.94
CA ILE A 259 28.82 -46.58 24.14
C ILE A 259 30.13 -46.91 24.86
N ASP A 260 30.85 -45.91 25.36
CA ASP A 260 32.10 -46.09 26.09
C ASP A 260 31.90 -46.89 27.37
N ILE A 261 30.87 -46.56 28.16
CA ILE A 261 30.47 -47.34 29.35
C ILE A 261 30.13 -48.78 28.98
N SER A 262 29.47 -49.02 27.85
CA SER A 262 29.16 -50.40 27.41
C SER A 262 30.42 -51.18 27.06
N TYR A 263 31.42 -50.52 26.44
CA TYR A 263 32.73 -51.10 26.15
C TYR A 263 33.51 -51.39 27.43
N GLU A 264 33.55 -50.44 28.38
CA GLU A 264 34.18 -50.63 29.69
C GLU A 264 33.50 -51.75 30.48
N LYS A 265 32.17 -51.85 30.43
CA LYS A 265 31.42 -52.94 31.07
C LYS A 265 31.77 -54.29 30.46
N GLU A 266 31.91 -54.38 29.14
CA GLU A 266 32.37 -55.63 28.48
C GLU A 266 33.80 -55.98 28.91
N ARG A 267 34.69 -54.98 28.96
CA ARG A 267 36.07 -55.15 29.42
C ARG A 267 36.14 -55.61 30.87
N LEU A 268 35.39 -55.00 31.78
CA LEU A 268 35.27 -55.42 33.18
C LEU A 268 34.68 -56.83 33.28
N GLY A 269 33.70 -57.16 32.45
CA GLY A 269 33.14 -58.51 32.38
C GLY A 269 34.12 -59.57 31.88
N LYS A 270 35.13 -59.20 31.07
CA LYS A 270 36.26 -60.08 30.73
C LYS A 270 37.17 -60.27 31.94
N LEU A 271 37.62 -59.17 32.56
CA LEU A 271 38.48 -59.22 33.75
C LEU A 271 37.84 -59.98 34.92
N HIS A 272 36.53 -59.83 35.14
CA HIS A 272 35.81 -60.58 36.17
C HIS A 272 35.80 -62.09 35.86
N ARG A 273 35.63 -62.48 34.59
CA ARG A 273 35.70 -63.91 34.20
C ARG A 273 37.10 -64.47 34.40
N ASP A 274 38.13 -63.71 34.02
CA ASP A 274 39.52 -64.11 34.20
C ASP A 274 39.84 -64.28 35.70
N ALA A 275 39.42 -63.33 36.55
CA ALA A 275 39.57 -63.42 38.00
C ALA A 275 38.77 -64.59 38.62
N GLU A 276 37.59 -64.93 38.08
CA GLU A 276 36.81 -66.10 38.51
C GLU A 276 37.57 -67.41 38.18
N ILE A 277 38.18 -67.51 37.00
CA ILE A 277 39.02 -68.64 36.60
C ILE A 277 40.23 -68.76 37.52
N GLU A 278 40.97 -67.67 37.74
CA GLU A 278 42.11 -67.63 38.66
C GLU A 278 41.69 -68.06 40.08
N ASN A 279 40.55 -67.58 40.60
CA ASN A 279 40.02 -68.01 41.90
C ASN A 279 39.70 -69.51 41.94
N GLN A 280 39.15 -70.08 40.87
CA GLN A 280 38.90 -71.52 40.77
C GLN A 280 40.21 -72.33 40.76
N GLU A 281 41.24 -71.85 40.07
CA GLU A 281 42.57 -72.46 40.08
C GLU A 281 43.23 -72.39 41.46
N ILE A 282 43.14 -71.25 42.15
CA ILE A 282 43.59 -71.10 43.53
C ILE A 282 42.88 -72.11 44.44
N ALA A 283 41.57 -72.28 44.31
CA ALA A 283 40.81 -73.25 45.09
C ALA A 283 41.25 -74.69 44.82
N ARG A 284 41.56 -75.05 43.56
CA ARG A 284 42.15 -76.37 43.23
C ARG A 284 43.53 -76.55 43.88
N LEU A 285 44.41 -75.57 43.75
CA LEU A 285 45.74 -75.62 44.35
C LEU A 285 45.68 -75.70 45.88
N GLN A 286 44.76 -75.00 46.53
CA GLN A 286 44.53 -75.12 47.98
C GLN A 286 44.10 -76.54 48.37
N TYR A 287 43.23 -77.17 47.57
CA TYR A 287 42.84 -78.56 47.81
C TYR A 287 44.03 -79.52 47.68
N GLU A 288 44.85 -79.37 46.63
CA GLU A 288 46.07 -80.18 46.42
C GLU A 288 47.07 -80.01 47.58
N LEU A 289 47.31 -78.77 48.01
CA LEU A 289 48.20 -78.46 49.14
C LEU A 289 47.71 -79.09 50.46
N GLU A 290 46.40 -79.09 50.71
CA GLU A 290 45.81 -79.69 51.90
C GLU A 290 45.92 -81.23 51.87
N VAL A 291 45.83 -81.85 50.68
CA VAL A 291 46.08 -83.29 50.50
C VAL A 291 47.54 -83.62 50.78
N GLU A 292 48.49 -82.84 50.24
CA GLU A 292 49.91 -83.04 50.52
C GLU A 292 50.24 -82.84 52.01
N ARG A 293 49.67 -81.81 52.64
CA ARG A 293 49.82 -81.54 54.08
C ARG A 293 49.33 -82.71 54.93
N LYS A 294 48.21 -83.34 54.57
CA LYS A 294 47.71 -84.56 55.22
C LYS A 294 48.65 -85.75 55.03
N ALA A 295 49.19 -85.95 53.82
CA ALA A 295 50.15 -87.00 53.56
C ALA A 295 51.43 -86.85 54.39
N LEU A 296 51.97 -85.62 54.49
CA LEU A 296 53.14 -85.32 55.32
C LEU A 296 52.87 -85.53 56.82
N SER A 297 51.68 -85.20 57.30
CA SER A 297 51.28 -85.47 58.70
C SER A 297 51.28 -86.97 59.01
N ILE A 298 50.74 -87.79 58.11
CA ILE A 298 50.73 -89.25 58.24
C ILE A 298 52.17 -89.81 58.25
N ALA A 299 53.02 -89.35 57.34
CA ALA A 299 54.44 -89.76 57.29
C ALA A 299 55.19 -89.40 58.58
N ARG A 300 54.94 -88.22 59.15
CA ARG A 300 55.54 -87.79 60.42
C ARG A 300 55.08 -88.64 61.61
N ALA A 301 53.79 -88.94 61.72
CA ALA A 301 53.25 -89.77 62.79
C ALA A 301 53.83 -91.19 62.77
N TRP A 302 54.06 -91.74 61.58
CA TRP A 302 54.71 -93.03 61.41
C TRP A 302 56.18 -93.00 61.90
N ALA A 303 56.95 -92.00 61.49
CA ALA A 303 58.35 -91.84 61.94
C ALA A 303 58.47 -91.64 63.46
N GLU A 304 57.56 -90.87 64.07
CA GLU A 304 57.54 -90.63 65.53
C GLU A 304 57.13 -91.89 66.33
N GLY A 305 56.20 -92.70 65.82
CA GLY A 305 55.78 -93.97 66.43
C GLY A 305 56.87 -95.05 66.43
N GLU A 306 57.76 -95.01 65.43
CA GLU A 306 58.88 -95.93 65.32
C GLU A 306 60.04 -95.58 66.26
N ALA A 307 60.36 -94.30 66.36
CA ALA A 307 61.41 -93.80 67.26
C ALA A 307 61.09 -94.06 68.75
N LYS A 308 59.80 -94.10 69.13
CA LYS A 308 59.37 -94.45 70.50
C LYS A 308 59.62 -95.91 70.84
N ARG A 309 59.27 -96.83 69.92
CA ARG A 309 59.51 -98.28 70.10
C ARG A 309 61.00 -98.62 70.20
N ALA A 310 61.86 -97.91 69.46
CA ALA A 310 63.31 -98.05 69.57
C ALA A 310 63.88 -97.56 70.93
N ARG A 311 63.32 -96.50 71.53
CA ARG A 311 63.76 -95.95 72.83
C ARG A 311 63.34 -96.81 74.03
N GLU A 312 62.22 -97.51 73.94
CA GLU A 312 61.76 -98.41 75.01
C GLU A 312 62.61 -99.67 75.10
N ARG A 313 63.08 -100.21 73.96
CA ARG A 313 64.03 -101.33 73.89
C ARG A 313 65.42 -100.99 74.46
N ALA A 314 65.84 -99.73 74.40
CA ALA A 314 67.12 -99.28 74.96
C ALA A 314 67.09 -99.18 76.51
N LYS A 315 65.97 -98.76 77.10
CA LYS A 315 65.84 -98.60 78.57
C LYS A 315 65.79 -99.92 79.33
N THR A 316 65.29 -101.00 78.73
CA THR A 316 65.24 -102.33 79.37
C THR A 316 66.61 -103.00 79.41
N LEU A 317 67.46 -102.76 78.40
CA LEU A 317 68.84 -103.27 78.35
C LEU A 317 69.77 -102.54 79.34
N GLU A 318 69.56 -101.25 79.60
CA GLU A 318 70.36 -100.46 80.54
C GLU A 318 70.04 -100.78 82.03
N ALA A 319 68.79 -101.14 82.34
CA ALA A 319 68.38 -101.57 83.67
C ALA A 319 68.83 -102.99 84.06
N ALA A 320 69.14 -103.85 83.08
CA ALA A 320 69.72 -105.18 83.31
C ALA A 320 71.22 -105.09 83.60
N LYS A 321 71.94 -104.15 82.94
CA LYS A 321 73.38 -103.91 83.12
C LYS A 321 73.73 -103.40 84.53
N ASN A 322 72.98 -102.43 85.06
CA ASN A 322 73.27 -101.81 86.36
C ASN A 322 72.98 -102.71 87.58
N ARG A 323 72.25 -103.83 87.42
CA ARG A 323 72.08 -104.82 88.49
C ARG A 323 73.24 -105.81 88.59
N TRP A 324 73.96 -106.03 87.50
CA TRP A 324 75.02 -107.05 87.42
C TRP A 324 76.40 -106.49 87.84
N GLU A 325 76.59 -105.17 87.83
CA GLU A 325 77.81 -104.51 88.35
C GLU A 325 77.91 -104.46 89.88
N ARG A 326 76.81 -104.68 90.64
CA ARG A 326 76.79 -104.58 92.12
C ARG A 326 77.16 -105.86 92.88
N GLN A 327 77.42 -106.99 92.21
CA GLN A 327 77.64 -108.27 92.90
C GLN A 327 78.85 -109.10 92.43
N GLY A 328 79.82 -108.52 91.74
CA GLY A 328 81.17 -109.09 91.60
C GLY A 328 81.24 -110.56 91.13
N ILE A 329 80.85 -110.84 89.88
CA ILE A 329 81.06 -112.16 89.25
C ILE A 329 81.70 -111.97 87.88
N ASN A 330 82.92 -112.51 87.74
CA ASN A 330 83.60 -112.79 86.47
C ASN A 330 82.97 -114.02 85.80
N LYS A 331 82.80 -113.93 84.47
CA LYS A 331 82.51 -115.02 83.51
C LYS A 331 81.07 -115.56 83.49
N VAL A 332 80.34 -115.24 82.41
CA VAL A 332 79.24 -116.06 81.89
C VAL A 332 79.34 -116.12 80.35
N ILE A 333 79.78 -117.29 79.90
CA ILE A 333 79.55 -117.85 78.56
C ILE A 333 78.24 -118.63 78.71
N VAL A 334 77.26 -118.41 77.83
CA VAL A 334 76.21 -119.38 77.56
C VAL A 334 75.97 -119.43 76.06
N ASP A 335 76.11 -120.66 75.58
CA ASP A 335 76.02 -121.18 74.24
C ASP A 335 74.58 -121.32 73.72
N ASN A 336 74.58 -121.61 72.42
CA ASN A 336 73.55 -122.10 71.52
C ASN A 336 72.63 -123.23 72.01
N ASP A 337 71.46 -123.22 71.34
CA ASP A 337 70.59 -124.34 70.95
C ASP A 337 69.54 -124.87 71.93
N ILE A 338 68.27 -124.67 71.54
CA ILE A 338 67.15 -125.61 71.34
C ILE A 338 65.91 -124.71 71.05
N GLN A 339 65.56 -124.48 69.78
CA GLN A 339 64.51 -125.17 68.99
C GLN A 339 63.07 -124.90 69.50
N GLU A 340 62.03 -124.63 68.70
CA GLU A 340 61.82 -124.55 67.25
C GLU A 340 60.42 -123.91 67.03
N ASP A 341 60.26 -123.30 65.85
CA ASP A 341 59.02 -123.01 65.11
C ASP A 341 58.10 -121.79 65.39
N LEU A 342 58.08 -120.95 64.34
CA LEU A 342 57.06 -120.00 63.88
C LEU A 342 56.95 -118.68 64.65
N ASN A 343 57.80 -117.69 64.32
CA ASN A 343 57.39 -116.29 64.12
C ASN A 343 58.53 -115.34 63.70
N ILE A 344 58.34 -114.70 62.54
CA ILE A 344 58.38 -113.24 62.36
C ILE A 344 59.46 -112.49 63.15
N ASP A 345 60.68 -112.38 62.59
CA ASP A 345 61.61 -111.30 62.94
C ASP A 345 62.10 -110.61 61.67
N VAL A 346 61.14 -109.89 61.09
CA VAL A 346 61.32 -108.81 60.12
C VAL A 346 61.09 -107.51 60.89
N THR A 347 61.78 -106.47 60.46
CA THR A 347 61.50 -105.02 60.65
C THR A 347 62.48 -104.32 61.60
N TRP A 348 63.14 -103.30 61.02
CA TRP A 348 63.94 -102.20 61.60
C TRP A 348 65.45 -102.24 61.29
N LEU A 349 65.85 -102.39 60.02
CA LEU A 349 65.75 -101.42 58.89
C LEU A 349 66.66 -100.19 59.10
N SER A 350 67.82 -100.06 58.45
CA SER A 350 67.99 -99.79 57.00
C SER A 350 67.21 -98.58 56.45
N ALA A 351 66.68 -97.71 57.32
CA ALA A 351 65.91 -96.50 56.95
C ALA A 351 66.68 -95.17 57.15
N GLY A 352 67.96 -95.20 57.57
CA GLY A 352 68.72 -93.99 57.91
C GLY A 352 69.48 -93.32 56.74
N ASN A 353 69.96 -94.10 55.76
CA ASN A 353 70.87 -93.57 54.73
C ASN A 353 70.26 -93.47 53.31
N GLN A 354 69.04 -93.97 53.09
CA GLN A 354 68.28 -93.72 51.84
C GLN A 354 67.25 -92.57 51.96
N SER A 355 66.93 -92.13 53.18
CA SER A 355 65.93 -91.08 53.47
C SER A 355 66.45 -89.64 53.23
N VAL A 356 67.77 -89.41 53.35
CA VAL A 356 68.37 -88.07 53.16
C VAL A 356 68.58 -87.73 51.69
N GLU A 357 68.91 -88.70 50.84
CA GLU A 357 69.26 -88.48 49.42
C GLU A 357 68.00 -88.39 48.52
N GLU A 358 66.93 -89.14 48.83
CA GLU A 358 65.63 -89.00 48.15
C GLU A 358 64.87 -87.72 48.60
N SER A 359 65.07 -87.28 49.85
CA SER A 359 64.57 -85.98 50.33
C SER A 359 65.29 -84.80 49.66
N LEU A 360 66.60 -84.91 49.39
CA LEU A 360 67.38 -83.91 48.66
C LEU A 360 66.93 -83.78 47.20
N ASN A 361 66.73 -84.90 46.49
CA ASN A 361 66.24 -84.87 45.10
C ASN A 361 64.80 -84.34 44.98
N ARG A 362 63.93 -84.61 45.97
CA ARG A 362 62.58 -84.01 46.03
C ARG A 362 62.59 -82.52 46.35
N THR A 363 63.51 -82.05 47.20
CA THR A 363 63.65 -80.61 47.48
C THR A 363 64.25 -79.83 46.32
N GLU A 364 65.15 -80.43 45.53
CA GLU A 364 65.61 -79.83 44.26
C GLU A 364 64.47 -79.79 43.21
N SER A 365 63.64 -80.84 43.09
CA SER A 365 62.48 -80.81 42.19
C SER A 365 61.41 -79.77 42.60
N LEU A 366 61.20 -79.53 43.90
CA LEU A 366 60.33 -78.46 44.39
C LEU A 366 60.93 -77.06 44.15
N MET A 367 62.26 -76.93 44.19
CA MET A 367 62.95 -75.69 43.86
C MET A 367 62.71 -75.28 42.41
N ASP A 368 62.78 -76.22 41.47
CA ASP A 368 62.53 -75.95 40.05
C ASP A 368 61.08 -75.51 39.80
N LYS A 369 60.10 -76.15 40.46
CA LYS A 369 58.68 -75.76 40.37
C LYS A 369 58.39 -74.38 41.00
N LEU A 370 59.02 -74.06 42.13
CA LEU A 370 58.91 -72.73 42.76
C LEU A 370 59.54 -71.64 41.90
N LYS A 371 60.60 -71.96 41.14
CA LYS A 371 61.24 -71.05 40.20
C LYS A 371 60.33 -70.74 39.00
N GLU A 372 59.69 -71.76 38.44
CA GLU A 372 58.68 -71.61 37.37
C GLU A 372 57.46 -70.77 37.84
N MET A 373 57.05 -70.96 39.10
CA MET A 373 55.98 -70.17 39.73
C MET A 373 56.39 -68.71 40.00
N ALA A 374 57.66 -68.44 40.31
CA ALA A 374 58.17 -67.08 40.49
C ALA A 374 58.24 -66.27 39.18
N ASP A 375 58.35 -66.95 38.04
CA ASP A 375 58.40 -66.32 36.72
C ASP A 375 57.01 -66.03 36.12
N THR A 376 55.96 -66.70 36.63
CA THR A 376 54.56 -66.53 36.20
C THR A 376 53.78 -65.52 37.05
N VAL A 377 54.29 -65.11 38.21
CA VAL A 377 53.53 -64.38 39.23
C VAL A 377 54.02 -62.93 39.41
N ARG A 378 53.09 -61.98 39.67
CA ARG A 378 53.36 -60.52 39.64
C ARG A 378 53.79 -59.96 41.01
N ALA A 379 54.96 -59.32 41.03
CA ALA A 379 55.53 -58.45 42.08
C ALA A 379 55.44 -58.96 43.54
N LYS A 380 54.37 -58.66 44.28
CA LYS A 380 54.27 -58.94 45.72
C LYS A 380 54.33 -60.45 46.01
N SER A 381 53.64 -61.23 45.19
CA SER A 381 53.65 -62.69 45.30
C SER A 381 54.97 -63.30 44.82
N LYS A 382 55.65 -62.68 43.84
CA LYS A 382 57.03 -63.02 43.45
C LYS A 382 58.03 -62.82 44.59
N GLU A 383 57.91 -61.71 45.33
CA GLU A 383 58.78 -61.41 46.48
C GLU A 383 58.56 -62.40 47.63
N THR A 384 57.30 -62.79 47.88
CA THR A 384 57.00 -63.83 48.88
C THR A 384 57.54 -65.20 48.48
N ILE A 385 57.46 -65.58 47.19
CA ILE A 385 58.02 -66.84 46.69
C ILE A 385 59.55 -66.84 46.86
N HIS A 386 60.23 -65.72 46.55
CA HIS A 386 61.67 -65.59 46.77
C HIS A 386 62.08 -65.77 48.25
N LYS A 387 61.35 -65.17 49.19
CA LYS A 387 61.60 -65.36 50.64
C LYS A 387 61.40 -66.81 51.09
N ILE A 388 60.47 -67.54 50.46
CA ILE A 388 60.27 -68.97 50.73
C ILE A 388 61.47 -69.77 50.19
N MET A 389 61.96 -69.46 48.99
CA MET A 389 63.15 -70.09 48.41
C MET A 389 64.39 -69.92 49.29
N GLU A 390 64.64 -68.72 49.82
CA GLU A 390 65.76 -68.46 50.75
C GLU A 390 65.70 -69.33 52.02
N LYS A 391 64.51 -69.51 52.59
CA LYS A 391 64.32 -70.38 53.76
C LYS A 391 64.58 -71.85 53.42
N ILE A 392 64.19 -72.31 52.24
CA ILE A 392 64.45 -73.69 51.79
C ILE A 392 65.97 -73.89 51.61
N LEU A 393 66.68 -72.94 51.01
CA LEU A 393 68.15 -72.98 50.88
C LEU A 393 68.86 -73.05 52.23
N PHE A 394 68.35 -72.31 53.23
CA PHE A 394 68.86 -72.40 54.60
C PHE A 394 68.68 -73.81 55.18
N VAL A 395 67.51 -74.42 54.99
CA VAL A 395 67.24 -75.80 55.47
C VAL A 395 68.12 -76.83 54.77
N ILE A 396 68.32 -76.72 53.44
CA ILE A 396 69.24 -77.60 52.69
C ILE A 396 70.68 -77.47 53.21
N SER A 397 71.11 -76.26 53.53
CA SER A 397 72.45 -76.00 54.08
C SER A 397 72.63 -76.66 55.45
N VAL A 398 71.64 -76.55 56.34
CA VAL A 398 71.64 -77.21 57.65
C VAL A 398 71.63 -78.73 57.51
N LEU A 399 70.85 -79.28 56.58
CA LEU A 399 70.80 -80.72 56.32
C LEU A 399 72.12 -81.26 55.74
N LYS A 400 72.78 -80.54 54.83
CA LYS A 400 74.13 -80.87 54.34
C LYS A 400 75.16 -80.84 55.47
N GLU A 401 75.09 -79.86 56.36
CA GLU A 401 75.99 -79.76 57.51
C GLU A 401 75.77 -80.92 58.50
N TRP A 402 74.52 -81.35 58.69
CA TRP A 402 74.17 -82.51 59.52
C TRP A 402 74.65 -83.83 58.91
N ALA A 403 74.56 -83.98 57.58
CA ALA A 403 75.11 -85.13 56.84
C ALA A 403 76.65 -85.18 56.87
N GLN A 404 77.34 -84.03 56.87
CA GLN A 404 78.79 -83.96 57.05
C GLN A 404 79.22 -84.27 58.50
N LYS A 405 78.46 -83.81 59.51
CA LYS A 405 78.72 -84.14 60.92
C LYS A 405 78.50 -85.62 61.25
N SER A 406 77.58 -86.33 60.58
CA SER A 406 77.40 -87.78 60.77
C SER A 406 78.45 -88.64 60.06
N ARG A 407 79.09 -88.14 58.98
CA ARG A 407 80.26 -88.79 58.36
C ARG A 407 81.54 -88.65 59.19
N HIS A 408 81.67 -87.60 60.00
CA HIS A 408 82.88 -87.35 60.79
C HIS A 408 83.00 -88.13 62.10
N THR A 409 81.99 -88.90 62.51
CA THR A 409 82.11 -89.82 63.66
C THR A 409 82.85 -91.13 63.32
N ASN A 410 83.19 -91.40 62.04
CA ASN A 410 83.65 -92.72 61.59
C ASN A 410 85.09 -92.79 61.02
N GLY A 411 85.93 -91.77 61.24
CA GLY A 411 87.30 -91.70 60.68
C GLY A 411 88.47 -91.74 61.66
N ARG A 412 88.23 -91.82 62.98
CA ARG A 412 89.30 -91.83 64.02
C ARG A 412 89.25 -93.12 64.85
N ALA A 413 89.35 -94.24 64.15
CA ALA A 413 89.64 -95.58 64.68
C ALA A 413 90.34 -96.40 63.58
N LYS A 414 91.47 -95.90 63.08
CA LYS A 414 92.53 -96.62 62.34
C LYS A 414 93.80 -95.78 62.48
N GLY A 415 94.63 -96.15 63.46
CA GLY A 415 95.84 -95.44 63.91
C GLY A 415 95.97 -95.58 65.42
#